data_AF-A0A661GSQ8-F1
#
_entry.id   AF-A0A661GSQ8-F1
#
_cell.length_a   1.000
_cell.length_b   1.000
_cell.length_c   1.000
_cell.angle_alpha   90.00
_cell.angle_beta   90.00
_cell.angle_gamma   90.00
#
_symmetry.space_group_name_H-M   'P 1'
#
loop_
_entity.id
_entity.type
_entity.pdbx_description
1 polymer ?
#
loop_
_entity_poly.entity_id
_entity_poly.type
_entity_poly.pdbx_seq_one_letter_code
_entity_poly.pdbx_strand_id
1 'polypeptide(L)'
;MRLFIANFGEDRGIMMLKRTDREMKVHRRGVLMFDGKYEEIIDMDVMTEWDDNKDPKAVRLGVRTANRAVELNGKIITMAPLRNHRQIDGETVESRIAEGFTEWVWDDGRPGIGITEYIERLEDGEPVGFPL
;
A
#
# COMPACT_ATOMS: atom_id res chain seq x y z
N MET A 1 4.13 -2.99 6.92
CA MET A 1 4.28 -1.77 6.10
C MET A 1 3.39 -1.92 4.88
N ARG A 2 2.82 -0.82 4.38
CA ARG A 2 1.99 -0.80 3.18
C ARG A 2 2.52 0.24 2.21
N LEU A 3 2.79 -0.15 0.97
CA LEU A 3 3.25 0.71 -0.11
C LEU A 3 2.25 0.62 -1.27
N PHE A 4 1.92 1.77 -1.84
CA PHE A 4 1.05 1.86 -3.00
C PHE A 4 1.69 2.81 -4.01
N ILE A 5 1.82 2.35 -5.24
CA ILE A 5 2.34 3.14 -6.36
C ILE A 5 1.38 2.97 -7.50
N ALA A 6 0.94 4.06 -8.12
CA ALA A 6 0.07 3.98 -9.28
C ALA A 6 0.30 5.17 -10.23
N ASN A 7 0.16 4.90 -11.53
CA ASN A 7 0.15 5.90 -12.57
C ASN A 7 -1.24 5.90 -13.25
N PHE A 8 -1.77 7.09 -13.51
CA PHE A 8 -3.08 7.31 -14.12
C PHE A 8 -2.93 8.15 -15.41
N GLY A 9 -1.87 7.91 -16.18
CA GLY A 9 -1.52 8.68 -17.38
C GLY A 9 -0.40 9.69 -17.16
N GLU A 10 -0.37 10.73 -17.98
CA GLU A 10 0.74 11.68 -18.08
C GLU A 10 0.84 12.66 -16.90
N ASP A 11 -0.28 12.92 -16.22
CA ASP A 11 -0.46 14.05 -15.31
C ASP A 11 -0.82 13.64 -13.87
N ARG A 12 -1.13 12.35 -13.63
CA ARG A 12 -1.61 11.84 -12.34
C ARG A 12 -0.90 10.59 -11.89
N GLY A 13 -0.63 10.52 -10.60
CA GLY A 13 0.06 9.38 -9.98
C GLY A 13 0.11 9.46 -8.47
N ILE A 14 0.45 8.36 -7.83
CA ILE A 14 0.71 8.29 -6.39
C ILE A 14 1.95 7.47 -6.07
N MET A 15 2.61 7.86 -5.00
CA MET A 15 3.42 6.96 -4.18
C MET A 15 3.03 7.20 -2.72
N MET A 16 2.61 6.15 -2.02
CA MET A 16 2.11 6.22 -0.66
C MET A 16 2.70 5.12 0.20
N LEU A 17 3.23 5.50 1.37
CA LEU A 17 3.82 4.62 2.37
C LEU A 17 3.15 4.82 3.73
N LYS A 18 2.51 3.76 4.23
CA LYS A 18 1.98 3.67 5.59
C LYS A 18 2.76 2.63 6.39
N ARG A 19 3.36 3.04 7.50
CA ARG A 19 4.13 2.16 8.39
C ARG A 19 3.80 2.46 9.84
N THR A 20 3.59 1.42 10.64
CA THR A 20 3.60 1.52 12.10
C THR A 20 4.99 1.14 12.60
N ASP A 21 5.59 1.95 13.48
CA ASP A 21 6.87 1.62 14.10
C ASP A 21 6.70 0.83 15.42
N ARG A 22 7.81 0.55 16.11
CA ARG A 22 7.82 -0.22 17.36
C ARG A 22 7.16 0.50 18.53
N GLU A 23 7.00 1.81 18.46
CA GLU A 23 6.31 2.64 19.46
C GLU A 23 4.82 2.80 19.12
N MET A 24 4.31 1.99 18.19
CA MET A 24 2.94 2.04 17.68
C MET A 24 2.58 3.35 16.98
N LYS A 25 3.58 4.15 16.59
CA LYS A 25 3.35 5.40 15.86
C LYS A 25 3.14 5.10 14.38
N VAL A 26 2.04 5.62 13.84
CA VAL A 26 1.73 5.52 12.41
C VAL A 26 2.42 6.65 11.65
N HIS A 27 3.32 6.25 10.75
CA HIS A 27 3.98 7.12 9.78
C HIS A 27 3.24 7.05 8.46
N ARG A 28 2.88 8.22 7.96
CA ARG A 28 2.22 8.45 6.66
C ARG A 28 3.15 9.31 5.83
N ARG A 29 3.58 8.82 4.68
CA ARG A 29 4.49 9.53 3.76
C ARG A 29 4.05 9.26 2.33
N GLY A 30 4.23 10.24 1.45
CA GLY A 30 3.94 10.03 0.05
C GLY A 30 3.74 11.32 -0.72
N VAL A 31 3.55 11.16 -2.02
CA VAL A 31 3.27 12.24 -2.95
C VAL A 31 2.09 11.88 -3.83
N LEU A 32 1.25 12.88 -4.10
CA LEU A 32 0.18 12.84 -5.09
C LEU A 32 0.62 13.71 -6.27
N MET A 33 0.70 13.15 -7.45
CA MET A 33 0.89 13.91 -8.69
C MET A 33 -0.48 14.24 -9.28
N PHE A 34 -0.68 15.51 -9.65
CA PHE A 34 -1.89 15.99 -10.33
C PHE A 34 -1.54 17.19 -11.22
N ASP A 35 -2.06 17.22 -12.44
CA ASP A 35 -1.70 18.20 -13.47
C ASP A 35 -0.18 18.36 -13.61
N GLY A 36 0.56 17.24 -13.53
CA GLY A 36 2.02 17.24 -13.66
C GLY A 36 2.80 17.73 -12.43
N LYS A 37 2.12 18.08 -11.33
CA LYS A 37 2.75 18.65 -10.12
C LYS A 37 2.63 17.70 -8.94
N TYR A 38 3.71 17.58 -8.19
CA TYR A 38 3.73 16.82 -6.94
C TYR A 38 3.18 17.65 -5.78
N GLU A 39 2.35 17.00 -4.98
CA GLU A 39 1.86 17.49 -3.71
C GLU A 39 2.19 16.50 -2.60
N GLU A 40 2.61 17.02 -1.46
CA GLU A 40 2.82 16.20 -0.27
C GLU A 40 1.49 15.67 0.25
N ILE A 41 1.46 14.36 0.54
CA ILE A 41 0.32 13.74 1.22
C ILE A 41 0.43 14.05 2.73
N ILE A 42 -0.54 14.79 3.25
CA ILE A 42 -0.59 15.19 4.66
C ILE A 42 -1.38 14.19 5.52
N ASP A 43 -2.30 13.45 4.89
CA ASP A 43 -3.07 12.41 5.55
C ASP A 43 -3.50 11.33 4.55
N MET A 44 -3.70 10.13 5.07
CA MET A 44 -4.10 8.97 4.27
C MET A 44 -4.84 7.93 5.10
N ASP A 45 -5.80 7.30 4.45
CA ASP A 45 -6.62 6.21 4.94
C ASP A 45 -6.47 4.99 4.01
N VAL A 46 -6.43 3.79 4.58
CA VAL A 46 -6.30 2.53 3.84
C VAL A 46 -7.36 1.57 4.34
N MET A 47 -8.21 1.11 3.44
CA MET A 47 -9.14 0.01 3.67
C MET A 47 -8.75 -1.15 2.76
N THR A 48 -8.71 -2.35 3.32
CA THR A 48 -8.25 -3.54 2.62
C THR A 48 -9.32 -4.61 2.68
N GLU A 49 -9.69 -5.13 1.52
CA GLU A 49 -10.40 -6.39 1.44
C GLU A 49 -9.38 -7.50 1.26
N TRP A 50 -9.57 -8.58 2.00
CA TRP A 50 -8.66 -9.72 2.03
C TRP A 50 -9.31 -10.96 1.39
N ASP A 51 -8.48 -11.87 0.90
CA ASP A 51 -8.89 -13.21 0.50
C ASP A 51 -8.65 -14.25 1.62
N ASP A 52 -8.93 -15.52 1.32
CA ASP A 52 -8.77 -16.64 2.26
C ASP A 52 -7.30 -16.91 2.62
N ASN A 53 -6.35 -16.49 1.77
CA ASN A 53 -4.90 -16.57 2.02
C ASN A 53 -4.38 -15.36 2.81
N LYS A 54 -5.28 -14.48 3.27
CA LYS A 54 -4.93 -13.23 3.95
C LYS A 54 -4.09 -12.31 3.03
N ASP A 55 -4.21 -12.47 1.70
CA ASP A 55 -3.65 -11.56 0.71
C ASP A 55 -4.66 -10.43 0.42
N PRO A 56 -4.20 -9.20 0.15
CA PRO A 56 -5.10 -8.13 -0.27
C PRO A 56 -5.67 -8.44 -1.66
N LYS A 57 -7.00 -8.46 -1.78
CA LYS A 57 -7.71 -8.62 -3.07
C LYS A 57 -8.21 -7.29 -3.64
N ALA A 58 -8.52 -6.33 -2.77
CA ALA A 58 -8.90 -4.97 -3.14
C ALA A 58 -8.49 -3.98 -2.05
N VAL A 59 -8.25 -2.74 -2.45
CA VAL A 59 -7.84 -1.65 -1.56
C VAL A 59 -8.57 -0.36 -1.92
N ARG A 60 -9.03 0.38 -0.92
CA ARG A 60 -9.56 1.73 -1.07
C ARG A 60 -8.67 2.69 -0.30
N LEU A 61 -8.21 3.72 -0.98
CA LEU A 61 -7.31 4.73 -0.42
C LEU A 61 -8.05 6.07 -0.34
N GLY A 62 -8.05 6.67 0.84
CA GLY A 62 -8.33 8.10 0.99
C GLY A 62 -7.02 8.85 1.05
N VAL A 63 -6.83 9.87 0.22
CA VAL A 63 -5.59 10.65 0.16
C VAL A 63 -5.92 12.13 0.32
N ARG A 64 -5.22 12.82 1.24
CA ARG A 64 -5.35 14.26 1.46
C ARG A 64 -4.01 14.97 1.27
N THR A 65 -4.03 16.08 0.56
CA THR A 65 -2.94 17.05 0.46
C THR A 65 -3.41 18.41 0.99
N ALA A 66 -2.55 19.43 0.96
CA ALA A 66 -2.97 20.80 1.26
C ALA A 66 -4.02 21.35 0.26
N ASN A 67 -4.09 20.80 -0.95
CA ASN A 67 -4.89 21.34 -2.05
C ASN A 67 -6.11 20.47 -2.39
N ARG A 68 -6.13 19.18 -2.03
CA ARG A 68 -7.22 18.27 -2.40
C ARG A 68 -7.37 17.06 -1.49
N ALA A 69 -8.55 16.45 -1.58
CA ALA A 69 -8.83 15.12 -1.06
C ALA A 69 -9.36 14.27 -2.22
N VAL A 70 -8.80 13.07 -2.39
CA VAL A 70 -9.16 12.16 -3.48
C VAL A 70 -9.33 10.74 -2.96
N GLU A 71 -10.11 9.95 -3.68
CA GLU A 71 -10.26 8.53 -3.44
C GLU A 71 -9.74 7.70 -4.60
N LEU A 72 -9.03 6.61 -4.27
CA LEU A 72 -8.52 5.66 -5.24
C LEU A 72 -9.00 4.25 -4.88
N ASN A 73 -9.53 3.54 -5.86
CA ASN A 73 -9.99 2.17 -5.71
C ASN A 73 -9.07 1.24 -6.50
N GLY A 74 -8.47 0.27 -5.83
CA GLY A 74 -7.52 -0.68 -6.39
C GLY A 74 -8.05 -2.10 -6.33
N LYS A 75 -8.00 -2.82 -7.46
CA LYS A 75 -8.28 -4.25 -7.57
C LYS A 75 -6.97 -4.98 -7.88
N ILE A 76 -6.57 -5.89 -7.01
CA ILE A 76 -5.36 -6.68 -7.23
C ILE A 76 -5.67 -7.77 -8.26
N ILE A 77 -4.88 -7.83 -9.33
CA ILE A 77 -5.08 -8.75 -10.46
C ILE A 77 -4.20 -9.98 -10.32
N THR A 78 -2.94 -9.78 -9.93
CA THR A 78 -1.96 -10.86 -9.77
C THR A 78 -1.14 -10.61 -8.52
N MET A 79 -1.03 -11.62 -7.66
CA MET A 79 -0.22 -11.58 -6.44
C MET A 79 1.08 -12.37 -6.61
N ALA A 80 2.20 -11.78 -6.22
CA ALA A 80 3.48 -12.45 -6.10
C ALA A 80 3.68 -12.94 -4.65
N PRO A 81 3.86 -14.25 -4.41
CA PRO A 81 4.07 -14.79 -3.07
C PRO A 81 5.56 -14.69 -2.71
N LEU A 82 5.97 -13.55 -2.14
CA LEU A 82 7.37 -13.29 -1.81
C LEU A 82 7.65 -13.48 -0.31
N ARG A 83 8.89 -13.86 0.03
CA ARG A 83 9.37 -14.07 1.40
C ARG A 83 10.78 -13.48 1.54
N ASN A 84 11.04 -12.88 2.69
CA ASN A 84 12.36 -12.39 3.07
C ASN A 84 12.79 -13.02 4.40
N HIS A 85 13.97 -13.63 4.44
CA HIS A 85 14.58 -14.20 5.63
C HIS A 85 15.81 -13.38 6.00
N ARG A 86 15.89 -12.91 7.25
CA ARG A 86 17.04 -12.16 7.76
C ARG A 86 17.49 -12.70 9.11
N GLN A 87 18.79 -12.75 9.36
CA GLN A 87 19.33 -13.00 10.69
C GLN A 87 19.41 -11.69 11.49
N ILE A 88 18.85 -11.67 12.68
CA ILE A 88 18.94 -10.57 13.64
C ILE A 88 19.28 -11.17 15.00
N ASP A 89 20.41 -10.79 15.59
CA ASP A 89 20.85 -11.25 16.91
C ASP A 89 20.88 -12.79 17.08
N GLY A 90 21.14 -13.51 15.97
CA GLY A 90 21.20 -14.98 15.94
C GLY A 90 19.85 -15.66 15.67
N GLU A 91 18.76 -14.89 15.59
CA GLU A 91 17.42 -15.39 15.27
C GLU A 91 17.06 -15.12 13.81
N THR A 92 16.39 -16.08 13.17
CA THR A 92 15.83 -15.90 11.83
C THR A 92 14.50 -15.18 11.93
N VAL A 93 14.46 -13.97 11.39
CA VAL A 93 13.24 -13.18 11.23
C VAL A 93 12.72 -13.39 9.82
N GLU A 94 11.51 -13.94 9.71
CA GLU A 94 10.80 -14.11 8.46
C GLU A 94 9.83 -12.94 8.23
N SER A 95 9.75 -12.50 6.98
CA SER A 95 8.73 -11.55 6.54
C SER A 95 8.05 -12.06 5.27
N ARG A 96 6.73 -11.95 5.24
CA ARG A 96 5.92 -12.08 4.04
C ARG A 96 5.88 -10.75 3.31
N ILE A 97 5.95 -10.83 1.99
CA ILE A 97 5.74 -9.71 1.08
C ILE A 97 4.60 -10.13 0.15
N ALA A 98 3.43 -9.51 0.32
CA ALA A 98 2.31 -9.64 -0.61
C ALA A 98 2.38 -8.46 -1.59
N GLU A 99 2.95 -8.72 -2.76
CA GLU A 99 3.16 -7.73 -3.82
C GLU A 99 2.20 -8.01 -4.98
N GLY A 100 1.25 -7.11 -5.19
CA GLY A 100 0.16 -7.26 -6.13
C GLY A 100 0.22 -6.26 -7.27
N PHE A 101 0.20 -6.76 -8.51
CA PHE A 101 -0.10 -5.92 -9.67
C PHE A 101 -1.57 -5.49 -9.60
N THR A 102 -1.82 -4.19 -9.62
CA THR A 102 -3.10 -3.60 -9.23
C THR A 102 -3.65 -2.71 -10.35
N GLU A 103 -4.90 -2.95 -10.74
CA GLU A 103 -5.69 -2.01 -11.53
C GLU A 103 -6.31 -0.97 -10.59
N TRP A 104 -6.15 0.30 -10.91
CA TRP A 104 -6.64 1.41 -10.11
C TRP A 104 -7.70 2.21 -10.85
N VAL A 105 -8.60 2.83 -10.09
CA VAL A 105 -9.59 3.78 -10.57
C VAL A 105 -9.57 5.00 -9.65
N TRP A 106 -9.32 6.16 -10.25
CA TRP A 106 -9.43 7.46 -9.59
C TRP A 106 -10.91 7.84 -9.39
N ASP A 107 -11.23 8.71 -8.43
CA ASP A 107 -12.62 9.12 -8.12
C ASP A 107 -13.43 9.68 -9.30
N ASP A 108 -12.77 10.27 -10.30
CA ASP A 108 -13.38 10.74 -11.56
C ASP A 108 -13.50 9.65 -12.63
N GLY A 109 -13.22 8.39 -12.29
CA GLY A 109 -13.30 7.23 -13.17
C GLY A 109 -12.04 6.98 -14.00
N ARG A 110 -10.98 7.79 -13.84
CA ARG A 110 -9.75 7.60 -14.62
C ARG A 110 -9.06 6.27 -14.26
N PRO A 111 -8.74 5.42 -15.25
CA PRO A 111 -8.05 4.17 -15.00
C PRO A 111 -6.57 4.42 -14.72
N GLY A 112 -5.96 3.53 -13.94
CA GLY A 112 -4.55 3.50 -13.66
C GLY A 112 -4.05 2.07 -13.43
N ILE A 113 -2.73 1.93 -13.42
CA ILE A 113 -2.05 0.67 -13.11
C ILE A 113 -0.93 0.93 -12.11
N GLY A 114 -0.59 -0.10 -11.33
CA GLY A 114 0.44 0.06 -10.34
C GLY A 114 0.65 -1.17 -9.46
N ILE A 115 1.22 -0.92 -8.29
CA ILE A 115 1.63 -1.95 -7.32
C ILE A 115 0.99 -1.63 -5.98
N THR A 116 0.50 -2.69 -5.34
CA THR A 116 0.11 -2.74 -3.93
C THR A 116 1.06 -3.69 -3.23
N GLU A 117 1.76 -3.23 -2.17
CA GLU A 117 2.71 -4.07 -1.44
C GLU A 117 2.44 -4.02 0.06
N TYR A 118 2.35 -5.21 0.67
CA TYR A 118 2.23 -5.40 2.10
C TYR A 118 3.43 -6.21 2.58
N ILE A 119 4.27 -5.59 3.43
CA ILE A 119 5.41 -6.27 4.06
C ILE A 119 5.11 -6.47 5.54
N GLU A 120 5.08 -7.72 5.96
CA GLU A 120 4.63 -8.13 7.28
C GLU A 120 5.61 -9.15 7.87
N ARG A 121 5.92 -9.02 9.17
CA ARG A 121 6.60 -10.12 9.85
C ARG A 121 5.63 -11.27 10.03
N LEU A 122 6.17 -12.49 10.02
CA LEU A 122 5.42 -13.66 10.45
C LEU A 122 5.74 -13.94 11.92
N GLU A 123 4.69 -14.12 12.72
CA GLU A 123 4.77 -14.62 14.09
C GLU A 123 3.88 -15.87 14.15
N ASP A 124 4.47 -17.02 14.53
CA ASP A 124 3.81 -18.34 14.47
C ASP A 124 3.18 -18.70 13.11
N GLY A 125 3.82 -18.26 12.02
CA GLY A 125 3.35 -18.48 10.65
C GLY A 125 2.26 -17.49 10.20
N GLU A 126 1.87 -16.55 11.05
CA GLU A 126 0.77 -15.61 10.80
C GLU A 126 1.28 -14.18 10.54
N PRO A 127 0.73 -13.47 9.54
CA PRO A 127 1.11 -12.09 9.26
C PRO A 127 0.57 -11.15 10.34
N VAL A 128 1.49 -10.50 11.07
CA VAL A 128 1.14 -9.61 12.19
C VAL A 128 0.33 -8.37 11.80
N GLY A 129 0.32 -8.00 10.51
CA GLY A 129 -0.38 -6.82 10.01
C GLY A 129 -1.79 -7.10 9.50
N PHE A 130 -2.24 -8.35 9.52
CA PHE A 130 -3.59 -8.75 9.14
C PHE A 130 -4.56 -8.71 10.34
N PRO A 131 -5.81 -8.23 10.18
CA PRO A 131 -6.38 -7.48 9.06
C PRO A 131 -6.32 -5.95 9.30
N LEU A 132 -5.27 -5.46 9.97
CA LEU A 132 -5.14 -4.08 10.47
C LEU A 132 -5.07 -3.03 9.36
#